data_AF-A0A8I1P0R6-F1
#
_entry.id   AF-A0A8I1P0R6-F1
#
_cell.length_a   1.000
_cell.length_b   1.000
_cell.length_c   1.000
_cell.angle_alpha   90.00
_cell.angle_beta   90.00
_cell.angle_gamma   90.00
#
_symmetry.space_group_name_H-M   'P 1'
#
loop_
_entity.id
_entity.type
_entity.pdbx_description
1 polymer ?
#
loop_
_entity_poly.entity_id
_entity_poly.type
_entity_poly.pdbx_seq_one_letter_code
_entity_poly.pdbx_strand_id
1 'polypeptide(L)'
;MTVELPPEVLEIGARFYAKRMYLVMTRPARPDIDLRPYLVEHLHHQLDLEKRGILFAAGPIITEAGGFPGTGLFILRAKDFEEARAIADSDPMHKSGRRVYDLYEWRMHEGRISLSINLSDSTVELA
;
A
#
# COMPACT_ATOMS: atom_id res chain seq x y z
N MET A 1 6.04 -4.85 28.15
CA MET A 1 7.02 -5.96 28.19
C MET A 1 7.87 -5.82 26.94
N THR A 2 9.09 -5.31 27.05
CA THR A 2 10.04 -5.30 25.94
C THR A 2 10.48 -6.74 25.73
N VAL A 3 10.10 -7.34 24.60
CA VAL A 3 10.60 -8.65 24.22
C VAL A 3 12.03 -8.44 23.76
N GLU A 4 13.00 -8.96 24.52
CA GLU A 4 14.40 -8.95 24.13
C GLU A 4 14.60 -9.97 23.01
N LEU A 5 15.09 -9.50 21.86
CA LEU A 5 15.30 -10.36 20.70
C LEU A 5 16.65 -11.10 20.82
N PRO A 6 16.76 -12.34 20.32
CA PRO A 6 18.04 -13.04 20.25
C PRO A 6 19.11 -12.21 19.51
N PRO A 7 20.38 -12.24 19.93
CA PRO A 7 21.46 -11.48 19.28
C PRO A 7 21.56 -11.72 17.77
N GLU A 8 21.35 -12.96 17.32
CA GLU A 8 21.35 -13.34 15.91
C GLU A 8 20.24 -12.63 15.11
N VAL A 9 19.07 -12.40 15.70
CA VAL A 9 17.97 -11.64 15.06
C VAL A 9 18.39 -10.18 14.86
N LEU A 10 19.11 -9.60 15.81
CA LEU A 10 19.63 -8.23 15.68
C LEU A 10 20.71 -8.15 14.59
N GLU A 11 21.59 -9.16 14.51
CA GLU A 11 22.64 -9.23 13.48
C GLU A 11 22.07 -9.38 12.07
N ILE A 12 21.14 -10.31 11.86
CA ILE A 12 20.44 -10.49 10.58
C ILE A 12 19.67 -9.21 10.24
N GLY A 13 18.92 -8.68 11.21
CA GLY A 13 18.07 -7.50 11.04
C GLY A 13 18.84 -6.24 10.67
N ALA A 14 20.07 -6.09 11.16
CA ALA A 14 20.93 -4.96 10.83
C ALA A 14 21.29 -4.86 9.33
N ARG A 15 21.11 -5.95 8.57
CA ARG A 15 21.41 -6.01 7.13
C ARG A 15 20.21 -5.72 6.23
N PHE A 16 19.01 -5.62 6.80
CA PHE A 16 17.80 -5.39 6.02
C PHE A 16 17.77 -3.99 5.40
N TYR A 17 17.08 -3.87 4.26
CA TYR A 17 16.85 -2.57 3.64
C TYR A 17 16.04 -1.64 4.55
N ALA A 18 15.08 -2.22 5.29
CA ALA A 18 14.28 -1.57 6.32
C ALA A 18 13.61 -0.25 5.88
N LYS A 19 13.15 -0.20 4.62
CA LYS A 19 12.52 1.00 4.08
C LYS A 19 11.19 1.28 4.76
N ARG A 20 11.12 2.41 5.46
CA ARG A 20 9.90 2.92 6.07
C ARG A 20 8.87 3.30 5.00
N MET A 21 7.67 2.76 5.16
CA MET A 21 6.46 3.00 4.38
C MET A 21 5.24 2.93 5.30
N TYR A 22 4.05 3.23 4.77
CA TYR A 22 2.82 3.25 5.54
C TYR A 22 1.74 2.39 4.88
N LEU A 23 1.09 1.54 5.67
CA LEU A 23 0.00 0.69 5.21
C LEU A 23 -1.32 1.35 5.55
N VAL A 24 -2.18 1.50 4.55
CA VAL A 24 -3.57 1.92 4.67
C VAL A 24 -4.43 0.69 4.44
N MET A 25 -4.90 0.08 5.52
CA MET A 25 -5.87 -1.00 5.41
C MET A 25 -7.27 -0.39 5.45
N THR A 26 -7.95 -0.37 4.31
CA THR A 26 -9.20 0.36 4.12
C THR A 26 -10.36 -0.59 3.91
N ARG A 27 -11.56 -0.24 4.41
CA ARG A 27 -12.80 -1.02 4.30
C ARG A 27 -14.01 -0.11 4.14
N PRO A 28 -15.17 -0.61 3.68
CA PRO A 28 -16.38 0.19 3.59
C PRO A 28 -16.78 0.66 4.99
N ALA A 29 -17.25 1.90 5.11
CA ALA A 29 -17.67 2.46 6.39
C ALA A 29 -18.91 1.73 6.94
N ARG A 30 -19.74 1.16 6.05
CA ARG A 30 -20.89 0.31 6.37
C ARG A 30 -21.03 -0.82 5.35
N PRO A 31 -21.64 -1.96 5.72
CA PRO A 31 -21.76 -3.12 4.83
C PRO A 31 -22.58 -2.89 3.56
N ASP A 32 -23.49 -1.91 3.56
CA ASP A 32 -24.48 -1.63 2.51
C ASP A 32 -24.02 -0.59 1.48
N ILE A 33 -22.82 -0.02 1.64
CA ILE A 33 -22.32 1.03 0.75
C ILE A 33 -21.96 0.43 -0.61
N ASP A 34 -22.68 0.86 -1.65
CA ASP A 34 -22.27 0.61 -3.04
C ASP A 34 -21.10 1.51 -3.44
N LEU A 35 -19.92 0.91 -3.56
CA LEU A 35 -18.68 1.61 -3.94
C LEU A 35 -18.50 1.75 -5.45
N ARG A 36 -19.24 0.98 -6.27
CA ARG A 36 -19.07 0.93 -7.73
C ARG A 36 -19.12 2.31 -8.40
N PRO A 37 -20.03 3.23 -8.01
CA PRO A 37 -20.09 4.57 -8.62
C PRO A 37 -18.84 5.43 -8.40
N TYR A 38 -18.02 5.13 -7.40
CA TYR A 38 -16.87 5.94 -7.00
C TYR A 38 -15.53 5.31 -7.43
N LEU A 39 -15.54 4.10 -7.99
CA LEU A 39 -14.33 3.36 -8.37
C LEU A 39 -13.49 4.12 -9.39
N VAL A 40 -14.12 4.78 -10.37
CA VAL A 40 -13.39 5.51 -11.42
C VAL A 40 -12.55 6.64 -10.83
N GLU A 41 -13.14 7.48 -9.98
CA GLU A 41 -12.44 8.59 -9.33
C GLU A 41 -11.34 8.10 -8.40
N HIS A 42 -11.64 7.05 -7.62
CA HIS A 42 -10.66 6.38 -6.77
C HIS A 42 -9.45 5.84 -7.58
N LEU A 43 -9.68 5.14 -8.70
CA LEU A 43 -8.61 4.59 -9.52
C LEU A 43 -7.76 5.69 -10.18
N HIS A 44 -8.37 6.78 -10.64
CA HIS A 44 -7.61 7.93 -11.13
C HIS A 44 -6.71 8.54 -10.06
N HIS A 45 -7.21 8.63 -8.83
CA HIS A 45 -6.43 9.10 -7.68
C HIS A 45 -5.24 8.18 -7.39
N GLN A 46 -5.45 6.86 -7.34
CA GLN A 46 -4.38 5.88 -7.10
C GLN A 46 -3.31 5.93 -8.20
N LEU A 47 -3.71 6.07 -9.47
CA LEU A 47 -2.78 6.22 -10.61
C LEU A 47 -1.95 7.51 -10.55
N ASP A 48 -2.52 8.63 -10.07
CA ASP A 48 -1.76 9.86 -9.84
C ASP A 48 -0.68 9.67 -8.77
N LEU A 49 -1.06 9.07 -7.63
CA LEU A 49 -0.12 8.80 -6.54
C LEU A 49 1.00 7.84 -6.96
N GLU A 50 0.69 6.83 -7.77
CA GLU A 50 1.69 5.91 -8.34
C GLU A 50 2.68 6.66 -9.24
N LYS A 51 2.20 7.45 -10.20
CA LYS A 51 3.06 8.22 -11.12
C LYS A 51 3.97 9.21 -10.42
N ARG A 52 3.53 9.75 -9.28
CA ARG A 52 4.32 10.65 -8.43
C ARG A 52 5.31 9.90 -7.51
N GLY A 53 5.31 8.58 -7.53
CA GLY A 53 6.15 7.73 -6.67
C GLY A 53 5.68 7.67 -5.22
N ILE A 54 4.49 8.17 -4.90
CA ILE A 54 3.93 8.19 -3.55
C ILE A 54 3.33 6.82 -3.22
N LEU A 55 2.49 6.28 -4.10
CA LEU A 55 1.95 4.93 -3.96
C LEU A 55 3.04 3.91 -4.32
N PHE A 56 3.29 2.95 -3.43
CA PHE A 56 4.19 1.83 -3.68
C PHE A 56 3.46 0.64 -4.29
N ALA A 57 2.31 0.29 -3.73
CA ALA A 57 1.43 -0.76 -4.22
C ALA A 57 0.01 -0.51 -3.70
N ALA A 58 -0.99 -0.95 -4.45
CA ALA A 58 -2.38 -0.98 -4.00
C ALA A 58 -3.10 -2.20 -4.57
N GLY A 59 -4.10 -2.68 -3.84
CA GLY A 59 -4.97 -3.72 -4.35
C GLY A 59 -6.10 -4.08 -3.40
N PRO A 60 -7.13 -4.77 -3.92
CA PRO A 60 -8.14 -5.37 -3.07
C PRO A 60 -7.58 -6.54 -2.25
N ILE A 61 -8.15 -6.76 -1.07
CA ILE A 61 -7.95 -7.98 -0.30
C ILE A 61 -9.11 -8.92 -0.61
N ILE A 62 -8.81 -10.06 -1.24
CA ILE A 62 -9.79 -11.07 -1.65
C ILE A 62 -9.69 -12.26 -0.70
N THR A 63 -10.81 -12.64 -0.09
CA THR A 63 -10.91 -13.84 0.75
C THR A 63 -11.09 -15.09 -0.11
N GLU A 64 -10.88 -16.27 0.47
CA GLU A 64 -11.11 -17.57 -0.21
C GLU A 64 -12.52 -17.70 -0.81
N ALA A 65 -13.53 -17.13 -0.15
CA ALA A 65 -14.91 -17.09 -0.66
C ALA A 65 -15.07 -16.30 -1.98
N GLY A 66 -14.06 -15.53 -2.40
CA GLY A 66 -14.09 -14.66 -3.58
C GLY A 66 -15.05 -13.47 -3.41
N GLY A 67 -15.44 -12.87 -4.55
CA GLY A 67 -16.42 -11.79 -4.60
C GLY A 67 -15.82 -10.38 -4.64
N PHE A 68 -16.71 -9.37 -4.75
CA PHE A 68 -16.27 -7.98 -4.77
C PHE A 68 -15.68 -7.60 -3.40
N PRO A 69 -14.40 -7.19 -3.36
CA PRO A 69 -13.69 -7.00 -2.11
C PRO A 69 -14.17 -5.71 -1.44
N GLY A 70 -14.69 -5.85 -0.22
CA GLY A 70 -14.93 -4.70 0.64
C GLY A 70 -13.61 -4.06 1.08
N THR A 71 -12.62 -4.89 1.43
CA THR A 71 -11.35 -4.45 2.00
C THR A 71 -10.28 -4.25 0.91
N GLY A 72 -9.44 -3.24 1.09
CA GLY A 72 -8.28 -2.96 0.24
C GLY A 72 -7.07 -2.58 1.08
N LEU A 73 -5.89 -2.64 0.45
CA LEU A 73 -4.62 -2.26 1.03
C LEU A 73 -3.91 -1.29 0.09
N PHE A 74 -3.44 -0.17 0.63
CA PHE A 74 -2.49 0.73 -0.04
C PHE A 74 -1.19 0.78 0.76
N ILE A 75 -0.06 0.84 0.07
CA ILE A 75 1.25 1.07 0.68
C ILE A 75 1.78 2.40 0.18
N LEU A 76 1.99 3.35 1.09
CA LEU A 76 2.39 4.72 0.80
C LEU A 76 3.84 4.99 1.23
N ARG A 77 4.54 5.78 0.44
CA ARG A 77 5.77 6.44 0.85
C ARG A 77 5.40 7.81 1.42
N ALA A 78 5.76 8.03 2.68
CA ALA A 78 5.58 9.31 3.37
C ALA A 78 6.72 9.51 4.37
N LYS A 79 6.95 10.75 4.76
CA LYS A 79 7.97 11.14 5.74
C LYS A 79 7.57 10.75 7.16
N ASP A 80 6.27 10.78 7.48
CA ASP A 80 5.72 10.49 8.81
C ASP A 80 4.22 10.09 8.73
N PHE A 81 3.61 9.82 9.88
CA PHE A 81 2.19 9.49 9.98
C PHE A 81 1.26 10.65 9.60
N GLU A 82 1.68 11.90 9.78
CA GLU A 82 0.87 13.07 9.44
C GLU A 82 0.70 13.18 7.92
N GLU A 83 1.81 13.07 7.18
CA GLU A 83 1.78 13.05 5.72
C GLU A 83 1.09 11.80 5.18
N ALA A 84 1.34 10.62 5.76
CA ALA A 84 0.65 9.40 5.37
C ALA A 84 -0.87 9.51 5.53
N ARG A 85 -1.33 10.13 6.63
CA ARG A 85 -2.74 10.40 6.90
C ARG A 85 -3.32 11.40 5.90
N ALA A 86 -2.62 12.50 5.63
CA ALA A 86 -3.04 13.49 4.65
C ALA A 86 -3.19 12.88 3.24
N ILE A 87 -2.27 12.00 2.83
CA ILE A 87 -2.37 11.25 1.56
C ILE A 87 -3.58 10.31 1.59
N ALA A 88 -3.74 9.51 2.65
CA ALA A 88 -4.88 8.60 2.77
C ALA A 88 -6.23 9.33 2.74
N ASP A 89 -6.36 10.45 3.46
CA ASP A 89 -7.57 11.29 3.51
C ASP A 89 -7.89 11.96 2.17
N SER A 90 -6.91 12.07 1.26
CA SER A 90 -7.11 12.65 -0.07
C SER A 90 -7.80 11.70 -1.06
N ASP A 91 -7.93 10.41 -0.73
CA ASP A 91 -8.73 9.48 -1.52
C ASP A 91 -10.22 9.90 -1.53
N PRO A 92 -10.87 10.00 -2.70
CA PRO A 92 -12.27 10.42 -2.79
C PRO A 92 -13.23 9.58 -1.94
N MET A 93 -12.97 8.28 -1.77
CA MET A 93 -13.79 7.39 -0.95
C MET A 93 -13.58 7.60 0.55
N HIS A 94 -12.37 8.00 0.99
CA HIS A 94 -12.10 8.39 2.37
C HIS A 94 -12.65 9.78 2.68
N LYS A 95 -12.39 10.76 1.81
CA LYS A 95 -12.87 12.14 1.95
C LYS A 95 -14.39 12.22 2.08
N SER A 96 -15.09 11.32 1.38
CA SER A 96 -16.54 11.23 1.42
C SER A 96 -17.11 10.35 2.54
N GLY A 97 -16.26 9.75 3.38
CA GLY A 97 -16.66 8.88 4.48
C GLY A 97 -17.27 7.55 4.05
N ARG A 98 -17.11 7.16 2.77
CA ARG A 98 -17.60 5.87 2.23
C ARG A 98 -16.71 4.71 2.65
N ARG A 99 -15.43 5.00 2.86
CA ARG A 99 -14.45 4.06 3.41
C ARG A 99 -13.82 4.65 4.66
N VAL A 100 -13.43 3.77 5.56
CA VAL A 100 -12.61 4.06 6.74
C VAL A 100 -11.37 3.18 6.70
N TYR A 101 -10.30 3.62 7.35
CA TYR A 101 -9.03 2.89 7.31
C TYR A 101 -8.30 2.90 8.64
N ASP A 102 -7.47 1.87 8.82
CA ASP A 102 -6.43 1.81 9.81
C ASP A 102 -5.08 2.14 9.15
N LEU A 103 -4.20 2.84 9.87
CA LEU A 103 -2.92 3.34 9.37
C LEU A 103 -1.77 2.80 10.21
N TYR A 104 -0.79 2.18 9.55
CA TYR A 104 0.36 1.55 10.20
C TYR A 104 1.67 2.03 9.57
N GLU A 105 2.74 2.15 10.36
CA GLU A 105 4.10 2.16 9.82
C GLU A 105 4.52 0.72 9.52
N TRP A 106 5.12 0.49 8.36
CA TRP A 106 5.73 -0.77 7.98
C TRP A 106 7.14 -0.54 7.47
N ARG A 107 8.02 -1.49 7.76
CA ARG A 107 9.38 -1.49 7.25
C ARG A 107 9.56 -2.67 6.33
N MET A 108 9.74 -2.38 5.03
CA MET A 108 10.07 -3.42 4.07
C MET A 108 11.53 -3.82 4.29
N HIS A 109 11.70 -5.00 4.89
CA HIS A 109 12.99 -5.55 5.24
C HIS A 109 13.61 -6.28 4.04
N GLU A 110 12.90 -7.30 3.54
CA GLU A 110 13.29 -8.12 2.41
C GLU A 110 12.42 -7.83 1.18
N GLY A 111 12.97 -8.12 0.01
CA GLY A 111 12.29 -8.01 -1.28
C GLY A 111 13.25 -8.32 -2.41
N ARG A 112 12.71 -8.70 -3.57
CA ARG A 112 13.48 -8.93 -4.80
C ARG A 112 12.72 -8.34 -5.96
N ILE A 113 13.40 -7.57 -6.80
CA ILE A 113 12.90 -7.10 -8.08
C ILE A 113 13.85 -7.66 -9.14
N SER A 114 13.30 -8.34 -10.14
CA SER A 114 14.04 -8.82 -11.30
C SER A 114 13.62 -8.00 -12.52
N LEU A 115 14.59 -7.43 -13.22
CA LEU A 115 14.37 -6.58 -14.39
C LEU A 115 15.20 -7.10 -15.56
N SER A 116 14.54 -7.31 -16.70
CA SER A 116 15.20 -7.58 -17.98
C SER A 116 15.07 -6.36 -18.88
N ILE A 117 16.19 -5.94 -19.50
CA ILE A 117 16.23 -4.82 -20.44
C ILE A 117 16.75 -5.33 -21.77
N ASN A 118 15.89 -5.31 -22.79
CA ASN A 118 16.27 -5.68 -24.15
C ASN A 118 16.86 -4.46 -24.86
N LEU A 119 18.13 -4.54 -25.25
CA LEU A 119 18.83 -3.41 -25.85
C LEU A 119 18.46 -3.18 -27.33
N SER A 120 17.97 -4.20 -28.04
CA SER A 120 17.65 -4.12 -29.46
C SER A 120 16.42 -3.26 -29.75
N ASP A 121 15.45 -3.26 -28.84
CA ASP A 121 14.18 -2.54 -28.98
C ASP A 121 13.85 -1.64 -27.77
N SER A 122 14.78 -1.55 -26.80
CA SER A 122 14.62 -0.76 -25.58
C SER A 122 13.39 -1.15 -24.75
N THR A 123 12.98 -2.43 -24.80
CA THR A 123 11.88 -2.95 -23.98
C THR A 123 12.35 -3.35 -22.59
N VAL A 124 11.43 -3.26 -21.62
CA VAL A 124 11.68 -3.55 -20.21
C VAL A 124 10.63 -4.55 -19.74
N GLU A 125 11.09 -5.65 -19.15
CA GLU A 125 10.24 -6.70 -18.61
C GLU A 125 10.48 -6.86 -17.11
N LEU A 126 9.39 -6.88 -16.34
CA LEU A 126 9.42 -7.28 -14.93
C LEU A 126 9.32 -8.82 -14.90
N ALA A 127 10.32 -9.46 -14.29
CA ALA A 127 10.44 -10.92 -14.22
C ALA A 127 9.97 -11.49 -12.88
#